data_AF-A0A1B6K979-F1
#
_entry.id   AF-A0A1B6K979-F1
#
_cell.length_a   1.000
_cell.length_b   1.000
_cell.length_c   1.000
_cell.angle_alpha   90.00
_cell.angle_beta   90.00
_cell.angle_gamma   90.00
#
_symmetry.space_group_name_H-M   'P 1'
#
loop_
_entity.id
_entity.type
_entity.pdbx_description
1 polymer ?
#
loop_
_entity_poly.entity_id
_entity_poly.type
_entity_poly.pdbx_seq_one_letter_code
_entity_poly.pdbx_strand_id
1 'polypeptide(L)'
;PDTLDTLMKKGQFAQVPVILGCSVREGTVATMFNGVSSKAFKFINGHPEALVPSFLGLKPGSEEEKETRDEIWKFYFKENPLSWDTVQEYLVKLAMEQTACIHQTLNS
;
A
#
# COMPACT_ATOMS: atom_id res chain seq x y z
N PRO A 1 -14.76 13.28 -19.25
CA PRO A 1 -13.92 12.22 -19.84
C PRO A 1 -14.10 10.91 -19.07
N ASP A 2 -14.19 9.78 -19.77
CA ASP A 2 -14.23 8.48 -19.08
C ASP A 2 -12.86 8.17 -18.48
N THR A 3 -12.82 7.93 -17.17
CA THR A 3 -11.67 7.40 -16.44
C THR A 3 -11.86 5.90 -16.17
N LEU A 4 -10.78 5.17 -15.86
CA LEU A 4 -10.84 3.75 -15.49
C LEU A 4 -11.87 3.50 -14.37
N ASP A 5 -11.84 4.30 -13.30
CA ASP A 5 -12.82 4.21 -12.20
C ASP A 5 -14.27 4.35 -12.69
N THR A 6 -14.56 5.33 -13.56
CA THR A 6 -15.91 5.54 -14.08
C THR A 6 -16.36 4.42 -15.02
N LEU A 7 -15.46 3.85 -15.82
CA LEU A 7 -15.78 2.73 -16.71
C LEU A 7 -16.08 1.46 -15.92
N MET A 8 -15.30 1.19 -14.88
CA MET A 8 -15.52 0.07 -13.96
C MET A 8 -16.86 0.19 -13.24
N LYS A 9 -17.18 1.38 -12.68
CA LYS A 9 -18.46 1.63 -12.01
C LYS A 9 -19.67 1.54 -12.93
N LYS A 10 -19.53 1.94 -14.19
CA LYS A 10 -20.59 1.83 -15.20
C LYS A 10 -20.77 0.39 -15.74
N GLY A 11 -19.93 -0.56 -15.32
CA GLY A 11 -19.94 -1.92 -15.89
C GLY A 11 -19.47 -1.98 -17.34
N GLN A 12 -18.80 -0.92 -17.83
CA GLN A 12 -18.36 -0.78 -19.22
C GLN A 12 -17.02 -1.50 -19.45
N PHE A 13 -16.98 -2.77 -19.09
CA PHE A 13 -15.87 -3.70 -19.31
C PHE A 13 -16.41 -5.07 -19.75
N ALA A 14 -15.54 -5.94 -20.23
CA ALA A 14 -15.93 -7.28 -20.68
C ALA A 14 -16.54 -8.10 -19.53
N GLN A 15 -17.78 -8.55 -19.70
CA GLN A 15 -18.52 -9.32 -18.68
C GLN A 15 -18.19 -10.81 -18.82
N VAL A 16 -17.01 -11.19 -18.31
CA VAL A 16 -16.52 -12.57 -18.30
C VAL A 16 -16.19 -13.00 -16.86
N PRO A 17 -16.23 -14.30 -16.53
CA PRO A 17 -15.76 -14.77 -15.23
C PRO A 17 -14.30 -14.37 -14.97
N VAL A 18 -14.04 -13.73 -13.83
CA VAL A 18 -12.70 -13.29 -13.43
C VAL A 18 -12.23 -14.09 -12.22
N ILE A 19 -10.98 -14.56 -12.24
CA ILE A 19 -10.29 -15.10 -11.07
C ILE A 19 -9.32 -14.04 -10.57
N LEU A 20 -9.52 -13.56 -9.35
CA LEU A 20 -8.62 -12.62 -8.67
C LEU A 20 -7.91 -13.36 -7.53
N GLY A 21 -6.60 -13.14 -7.40
CA GLY A 21 -5.80 -13.72 -6.34
C GLY A 21 -4.60 -12.85 -6.02
N CYS A 22 -4.09 -13.00 -4.80
CA CYS A 22 -2.90 -12.30 -4.32
C CYS A 22 -1.95 -13.30 -3.65
N SER A 23 -0.67 -12.95 -3.54
CA SER A 23 0.34 -13.73 -2.82
C SER A 23 0.59 -13.15 -1.42
N VAL A 24 0.85 -14.03 -0.44
CA VAL A 24 1.09 -13.64 0.97
C VAL A 24 2.31 -12.73 1.16
N ARG A 25 3.19 -12.62 0.14
CA ARG A 25 4.48 -11.90 0.22
C ARG A 25 4.80 -11.06 -1.01
N GLU A 26 3.81 -10.48 -1.67
CA GLU A 26 4.02 -9.63 -2.86
C GLU A 26 5.02 -8.49 -2.62
N GLY A 27 5.01 -7.90 -1.41
CA GLY A 27 5.93 -6.83 -1.02
C GLY A 27 7.42 -7.21 -1.11
N THR A 28 7.77 -8.50 -1.15
CA THR A 28 9.16 -8.95 -1.32
C THR A 28 9.76 -8.51 -2.65
N VAL A 29 8.95 -8.16 -3.66
CA VAL A 29 9.43 -7.58 -4.92
C VAL A 29 10.26 -6.31 -4.69
N ALA A 30 10.03 -5.58 -3.59
CA ALA A 30 10.81 -4.41 -3.21
C ALA A 30 12.31 -4.72 -3.04
N THR A 31 12.67 -5.97 -2.69
CA THR A 31 14.08 -6.41 -2.62
C THR A 31 14.79 -6.34 -3.96
N MET A 32 14.08 -6.61 -5.07
CA MET A 32 14.63 -6.58 -6.43
C MET A 32 14.80 -5.15 -6.97
N PHE A 33 14.09 -4.18 -6.41
CA PHE A 33 14.09 -2.78 -6.83
C PHE A 33 14.81 -1.84 -5.85
N ASN A 34 15.76 -2.36 -5.06
CA ASN A 34 16.52 -1.60 -4.04
C ASN A 34 15.66 -0.95 -2.94
N GLY A 35 14.39 -1.35 -2.79
CA GLY A 35 13.49 -0.91 -1.73
C GLY A 35 13.86 -1.47 -0.35
N VAL A 36 14.77 -2.45 -0.30
CA VAL A 36 15.32 -3.04 0.93
C VAL A 36 16.80 -2.76 1.00
N SER A 37 17.17 -1.65 1.62
CA SER A 37 18.56 -1.25 1.82
C SER A 37 18.67 -0.28 3.00
N SER A 38 19.85 -0.17 3.60
CA SER A 38 20.10 0.82 4.66
C SER A 38 19.80 2.26 4.20
N LYS A 39 19.95 2.56 2.91
CA LYS A 39 19.59 3.86 2.33
C LYS A 39 18.07 4.05 2.29
N ALA A 40 17.33 3.04 1.82
CA ALA A 40 15.87 3.07 1.80
C ALA A 40 15.28 3.20 3.21
N PHE A 41 15.85 2.48 4.19
CA PHE A 41 15.42 2.56 5.59
C PHE A 41 15.61 3.96 6.16
N LYS A 42 16.79 4.57 5.95
CA LYS A 42 17.05 5.95 6.37
C LYS A 42 16.07 6.94 5.74
N PHE A 43 15.76 6.75 4.46
CA PHE A 43 14.80 7.60 3.76
C PHE A 43 13.40 7.47 4.37
N ILE A 44 12.86 6.25 4.49
CA ILE A 44 11.52 6.02 5.03
C ILE A 44 11.40 6.47 6.49
N ASN A 45 12.40 6.20 7.32
CA ASN A 45 12.39 6.65 8.73
C ASN A 45 12.51 8.17 8.88
N GLY A 46 13.20 8.85 7.95
CA GLY A 46 13.33 10.31 7.94
C GLY A 46 12.15 11.02 7.27
N HIS A 47 11.43 10.31 6.40
CA HIS A 47 10.32 10.80 5.59
C HIS A 47 9.15 9.80 5.63
N PRO A 48 8.52 9.58 6.80
CA PRO A 48 7.41 8.62 6.95
C PRO A 48 6.20 8.97 6.06
N GLU A 49 6.03 10.23 5.68
CA GLU A 49 5.04 10.69 4.70
C GLU A 49 5.16 10.00 3.33
N ALA A 50 6.36 9.50 2.98
CA ALA A 50 6.57 8.78 1.72
C ALA A 50 5.80 7.44 1.64
N LEU A 51 5.28 6.94 2.77
CA LEU A 51 4.43 5.76 2.82
C LEU A 51 2.95 6.07 2.55
N VAL A 52 2.55 7.34 2.58
CA VAL A 52 1.17 7.73 2.28
C VAL A 52 0.97 7.68 0.76
N PRO A 53 0.04 6.86 0.25
CA PRO A 53 -0.15 6.77 -1.19
C PRO A 53 -0.71 8.07 -1.77
N SER A 54 -0.02 8.62 -2.78
CA SER A 54 -0.39 9.89 -3.41
C SER A 54 -1.76 9.87 -4.09
N PHE A 55 -2.25 8.69 -4.48
CA PHE A 55 -3.57 8.53 -5.10
C PHE A 55 -4.73 8.78 -4.13
N LEU A 56 -4.48 8.87 -2.81
CA LEU A 56 -5.48 9.29 -1.84
C LEU A 56 -5.84 10.77 -1.97
N GLY A 57 -5.03 11.56 -2.71
CA GLY A 57 -5.33 12.97 -2.98
C GLY A 57 -5.26 13.86 -1.73
N LEU A 58 -4.58 13.40 -0.67
CA LEU A 58 -4.39 14.16 0.55
C LEU A 58 -3.47 15.36 0.29
N LYS A 59 -3.76 16.49 0.94
CA LYS A 59 -2.94 17.68 0.80
C LYS A 59 -1.64 17.49 1.61
N PRO A 60 -0.45 17.74 1.02
CA PRO A 60 0.80 17.64 1.76
C PRO A 60 0.83 18.54 3.00
N GLY A 61 1.22 17.97 4.13
CA GLY A 61 1.26 18.59 5.45
C GLY A 61 -0.10 18.78 6.11
N SER A 62 -1.21 18.32 5.52
CA SER A 62 -2.53 18.42 6.13
C SER A 62 -2.65 17.51 7.35
N GLU A 63 -3.66 17.73 8.18
CA GLU A 63 -3.86 16.90 9.37
C GLU A 63 -4.27 15.49 8.98
N GLU A 64 -5.10 15.36 7.94
CA GLU A 64 -5.53 14.08 7.39
C GLU A 64 -4.35 13.25 6.84
N GLU A 65 -3.36 13.90 6.21
CA GLU A 65 -2.15 13.20 5.76
C GLU A 65 -1.32 12.69 6.95
N LYS A 66 -1.20 13.47 8.02
CA LYS A 66 -0.47 13.05 9.22
C LYS A 66 -1.17 11.90 9.94
N GLU A 67 -2.49 11.98 10.09
CA GLU A 67 -3.30 10.91 10.68
C GLU A 67 -3.15 9.63 9.87
N THR A 68 -3.31 9.71 8.53
CA THR A 68 -3.13 8.57 7.62
C THR A 68 -1.73 7.99 7.72
N ARG A 69 -0.70 8.83 7.73
CA ARG A 69 0.70 8.43 7.92
C ARG A 69 0.87 7.67 9.24
N ASP A 70 0.33 8.19 10.33
CA ASP A 70 0.48 7.59 11.66
C ASP A 70 -0.25 6.25 11.76
N GLU A 71 -1.42 6.13 11.14
CA GLU A 71 -2.16 4.86 11.03
C GLU A 71 -1.38 3.81 10.22
N ILE A 72 -0.88 4.18 9.03
CA ILE A 72 -0.04 3.32 8.19
C ILE A 72 1.22 2.90 8.98
N TRP A 73 1.86 3.86 9.63
CA TRP A 73 3.08 3.62 10.41
C TRP A 73 2.83 2.62 11.55
N LYS A 74 1.77 2.84 12.32
CA LYS A 74 1.37 1.96 13.42
C LYS A 74 1.01 0.56 12.93
N PHE A 75 0.24 0.46 11.86
CA PHE A 75 -0.22 -0.82 11.31
C PHE A 75 0.96 -1.68 10.80
N TYR A 76 1.81 -1.09 9.96
CA TYR A 76 2.90 -1.81 9.34
C TYR A 76 4.09 -2.00 10.29
N PHE A 77 4.50 -0.95 11.00
CA PHE A 77 5.76 -0.91 11.74
C PHE A 77 5.60 -1.04 13.26
N LYS A 78 4.37 -1.05 13.79
CA LYS A 78 4.11 -1.10 15.25
C LYS A 78 4.93 -0.06 16.02
N GLU A 79 5.07 1.13 15.46
CA GLU A 79 5.85 2.25 16.02
C GLU A 79 7.37 2.02 16.08
N ASN A 80 7.89 0.92 15.51
CA ASN A 80 9.33 0.68 15.42
C ASN A 80 9.92 1.29 14.13
N PRO A 81 11.18 1.77 14.16
CA PRO A 81 11.86 2.18 12.94
C PRO A 81 12.11 0.99 12.01
N LEU A 82 12.09 1.26 10.71
CA LEU A 82 12.47 0.28 9.69
C LEU A 82 13.99 0.02 9.74
N SER A 83 14.37 -1.23 9.91
CA SER A 83 15.76 -1.70 9.99
C SER A 83 15.87 -3.13 9.43
N TRP A 84 17.08 -3.67 9.38
CA TRP A 84 17.27 -5.08 9.01
C TRP A 84 16.58 -6.06 9.97
N ASP A 85 16.40 -5.66 11.24
CA ASP A 85 15.72 -6.48 12.25
C ASP A 85 14.20 -6.47 12.05
N THR A 86 13.64 -5.37 11.52
CA THR A 86 12.18 -5.17 11.38
C THR A 86 11.66 -5.35 9.95
N VAL A 87 12.54 -5.38 8.94
CA VAL A 87 12.15 -5.39 7.51
C VAL A 87 11.34 -6.63 7.10
N GLN A 88 11.58 -7.78 7.73
CA GLN A 88 10.85 -9.00 7.39
C GLN A 88 9.36 -8.89 7.75
N GLU A 89 9.03 -8.28 8.90
CA GLU A 89 7.64 -8.04 9.29
C GLU A 89 6.94 -7.06 8.34
N TYR A 90 7.68 -6.05 7.87
CA TYR A 90 7.20 -5.07 6.91
C TYR A 90 6.87 -5.69 5.54
N LEU A 91 7.80 -6.48 4.96
CA LEU A 91 7.63 -7.07 3.63
C LEU A 91 6.47 -8.07 3.54
N VAL A 92 6.17 -8.77 4.63
CA VAL A 92 5.02 -9.68 4.71
C VAL A 92 3.71 -8.88 4.78
N LYS A 93 3.68 -7.81 5.58
CA LYS A 93 2.45 -7.04 5.78
C LYS A 93 2.07 -6.19 4.58
N LEU A 94 3.02 -5.61 3.85
CA LEU A 94 2.77 -4.82 2.63
C LEU A 94 1.86 -5.53 1.62
N ALA A 95 1.88 -6.87 1.61
CA ALA A 95 1.05 -7.68 0.72
C ALA A 95 -0.41 -7.84 1.20
N MET A 96 -0.69 -7.57 2.48
CA MET A 96 -2.01 -7.87 3.07
C MET A 96 -3.12 -6.88 2.71
N GLU A 97 -2.80 -5.75 2.08
CA GLU A 97 -3.79 -4.75 1.66
C GLU A 97 -4.61 -5.21 0.43
N GLN A 98 -4.08 -6.13 -0.39
CA GLN A 98 -4.82 -6.65 -1.55
C GLN A 98 -5.98 -7.57 -1.14
N THR A 99 -5.86 -8.31 -0.04
CA THR A 99 -6.90 -9.25 0.43
C THR A 99 -8.17 -8.51 0.88
N ALA A 100 -8.03 -7.33 1.48
CA ALA A 100 -9.17 -6.51 1.90
C ALA A 100 -9.89 -5.87 0.69
N CYS A 101 -9.13 -5.46 -0.33
CA CYS A 101 -9.68 -4.89 -1.56
C CYS A 101 -10.53 -5.92 -2.34
N ILE A 102 -10.07 -7.18 -2.45
CA ILE A 102 -10.82 -8.25 -3.12
C ILE A 102 -12.15 -8.55 -2.41
N HIS A 103 -12.18 -8.50 -1.07
CA HIS A 103 -13.41 -8.78 -0.30
C HIS A 103 -14.49 -7.71 -0.46
N GLN A 104 -14.10 -6.44 -0.66
CA GLN A 104 -15.06 -5.36 -0.92
C GLN A 104 -15.59 -5.38 -2.35
N THR A 105 -14.73 -5.62 -3.35
CA THR A 105 -15.14 -5.62 -4.77
C THR A 105 -16.07 -6.80 -5.13
N LEU A 106 -16.02 -7.92 -4.41
CA LEU A 106 -16.90 -9.07 -4.67
C LEU A 106 -18.27 -8.98 -3.98
N ASN A 107 -18.46 -8.04 -3.05
CA ASN A 107 -19.68 -7.87 -2.25
C ASN A 107 -20.38 -6.52 -2.49
N SER A 108 -19.98 -5.76 -3.53
CA SER A 108 -20.63 -4.52 -3.97
C SER A 108 -21.07 -4.64 -5.44
#